data_AF-A0ABD2HRZ9-F1
#
_entry.id   AF-A0ABD2HRZ9-F1
#
_cell.length_a   1.000
_cell.length_b   1.000
_cell.length_c   1.000
_cell.angle_alpha   90.00
_cell.angle_beta   90.00
_cell.angle_gamma   90.00
#
_symmetry.space_group_name_H-M   'P 1'
#
loop_
_entity.id
_entity.type
_entity.pdbx_description
1 polymer ?
#
loop_
_entity_poly.entity_id
_entity_poly.type
_entity_poly.pdbx_seq_one_letter_code
_entity_poly.pdbx_strand_id
1 'polypeptide(L)'
;MFPHQSASVVPLSQPPQQQSVDFSPAPMDSALMAAQMHAARAQSEMDALAKKVRADRIALEQPWKDPRFFPITPENVMFYFCQRENPFFDPNSDNAMILMQNQGIGPAQLDAVLKAMTGIQFVLVEPCSPPLFLVRKQQRNGPDKITPLCHFYVLDGTVYQAPDMHTLLHSRLIGVMDPLRCAFQEAGEGGADHNQKL
;
A
#
# COMPACT_ATOMS: atom_id res chain seq x y z
N MET A 1 21.99 5.00 -98.18
CA MET A 1 21.80 3.54 -98.33
C MET A 1 22.81 2.87 -97.41
N PHE A 2 22.41 2.49 -96.20
CA PHE A 2 23.22 1.69 -95.27
C PHE A 2 22.26 0.79 -94.45
N PRO A 3 22.57 -0.50 -94.24
CA PRO A 3 21.63 -1.46 -93.69
C PRO A 3 21.71 -1.53 -92.15
N HIS A 4 20.55 -1.59 -91.50
CA HIS A 4 20.43 -1.88 -90.07
C HIS A 4 20.32 -3.40 -89.86
N GLN A 5 21.22 -3.93 -89.02
CA GLN A 5 21.26 -5.31 -88.55
C GLN A 5 20.02 -5.67 -87.71
N SER A 6 19.55 -6.90 -87.93
CA SER A 6 18.52 -7.60 -87.18
C SER A 6 19.08 -8.22 -85.89
N ALA A 7 18.46 -7.92 -84.75
CA ALA A 7 18.73 -8.57 -83.47
C ALA A 7 17.66 -9.65 -83.20
N SER A 8 18.14 -10.87 -82.94
CA SER A 8 17.35 -12.07 -82.65
C SER A 8 16.88 -12.08 -81.19
N VAL A 9 15.61 -12.43 -80.98
CA VAL A 9 14.93 -12.52 -79.68
C VAL A 9 15.24 -13.87 -79.04
N VAL A 10 15.91 -13.86 -77.88
CA VAL A 10 16.12 -15.05 -77.04
C VAL A 10 15.03 -15.11 -75.95
N PRO A 11 14.33 -16.25 -75.77
CA PRO A 11 13.30 -16.38 -74.75
C PRO A 11 13.89 -16.62 -73.35
N LEU A 12 13.30 -15.95 -72.36
CA LEU A 12 13.65 -15.93 -70.95
C LEU A 12 13.42 -17.32 -70.30
N SER A 13 14.49 -17.94 -69.78
CA SER A 13 14.46 -19.21 -69.06
C SER A 13 13.77 -19.10 -67.69
N GLN A 14 12.90 -20.04 -67.37
CA GLN A 14 12.21 -20.16 -66.07
C GLN A 14 13.21 -20.47 -64.93
N PRO A 15 12.99 -19.94 -63.70
CA PRO A 15 13.81 -20.28 -62.54
C PRO A 15 13.47 -21.67 -61.96
N PRO A 16 14.42 -22.32 -61.24
CA PRO A 16 14.30 -23.69 -60.76
C PRO A 16 13.33 -23.84 -59.59
N GLN A 17 12.71 -25.01 -59.49
CA GLN A 17 11.76 -25.38 -58.43
C GLN A 17 12.40 -25.36 -57.04
N GLN A 18 11.74 -24.71 -56.07
CA GLN A 18 12.10 -24.73 -54.66
C GLN A 18 11.83 -26.11 -54.05
N GLN A 19 12.88 -26.81 -53.61
CA GLN A 19 12.77 -27.92 -52.67
C GLN A 19 12.41 -27.37 -51.28
N SER A 20 11.29 -27.82 -50.73
CA SER A 20 10.90 -27.57 -49.34
C SER A 20 11.84 -28.32 -48.39
N VAL A 21 12.74 -27.59 -47.72
CA VAL A 21 13.43 -28.09 -46.53
C VAL A 21 12.45 -28.05 -45.36
N ASP A 22 11.99 -29.23 -44.94
CA ASP A 22 11.14 -29.44 -43.77
C ASP A 22 11.96 -29.18 -42.50
N PHE A 23 11.89 -27.94 -41.98
CA PHE A 23 12.44 -27.60 -40.67
C PHE A 23 11.41 -28.01 -39.61
N SER A 24 11.57 -29.23 -39.07
CA SER A 24 10.89 -29.61 -37.83
C SER A 24 11.56 -28.86 -36.67
N PRO A 25 10.86 -27.97 -35.94
CA PRO A 25 11.42 -27.32 -34.77
C PRO A 25 11.67 -28.38 -33.70
N ALA A 26 12.90 -28.44 -33.16
CA ALA A 26 13.21 -29.31 -32.04
C ALA A 26 12.18 -29.10 -30.91
N PRO A 27 11.69 -30.16 -30.25
CA PRO A 27 10.73 -30.00 -29.16
C PRO A 27 11.42 -29.25 -28.02
N MET A 28 11.00 -28.01 -27.80
CA MET A 28 11.32 -27.27 -26.59
C MET A 28 10.86 -28.11 -25.40
N ASP A 29 11.80 -28.43 -24.52
CA ASP A 29 11.61 -29.34 -23.39
C ASP A 29 10.41 -28.87 -22.54
N SER A 30 9.31 -29.63 -22.57
CA SER A 30 8.01 -29.24 -21.99
C SER A 30 8.11 -28.85 -20.51
N ALA A 31 9.05 -29.48 -19.79
CA ALA A 31 9.36 -29.19 -18.40
C ALA A 31 9.94 -27.77 -18.21
N LEU A 32 10.75 -27.28 -19.14
CA LEU A 32 11.40 -25.97 -19.05
C LEU A 32 10.41 -24.83 -19.34
N MET A 33 9.49 -25.05 -20.29
CA MET A 33 8.41 -24.09 -20.57
C MET A 33 7.38 -24.05 -19.44
N ALA A 34 7.05 -25.20 -18.84
CA ALA A 34 6.20 -25.26 -17.65
C ALA A 34 6.84 -24.53 -16.46
N ALA A 35 8.14 -24.73 -16.22
CA ALA A 35 8.89 -24.03 -15.17
C ALA A 35 8.91 -22.50 -15.40
N GLN A 36 9.10 -22.05 -16.63
CA GLN A 36 9.05 -20.63 -16.99
C GLN A 36 7.65 -20.02 -16.81
N MET A 37 6.59 -20.74 -17.20
CA MET A 37 5.21 -20.28 -16.98
C MET A 37 4.85 -20.20 -15.49
N HIS A 38 5.28 -21.18 -14.69
CA HIS A 38 5.07 -21.16 -13.24
C HIS A 38 5.84 -20.00 -12.57
N ALA A 39 7.08 -19.73 -13.00
CA ALA A 39 7.87 -18.59 -12.52
C ALA A 39 7.23 -17.24 -12.90
N ALA A 40 6.76 -17.10 -14.15
CA ALA A 40 6.08 -15.89 -14.61
C ALA A 40 4.76 -15.63 -13.86
N ARG A 41 4.02 -16.70 -13.55
CA ARG A 41 2.80 -16.62 -12.73
C ARG A 41 3.11 -16.20 -11.30
N ALA A 42 4.12 -16.80 -10.66
CA ALA A 42 4.54 -16.43 -9.32
C ALA A 42 5.01 -14.97 -9.25
N GLN A 43 5.73 -14.49 -10.27
CA GLN A 43 6.17 -13.10 -10.37
C GLN A 43 4.97 -12.14 -10.48
N SER A 44 3.99 -12.46 -11.32
CA SER A 44 2.75 -11.69 -11.47
C SER A 44 1.91 -11.64 -10.19
N GLU A 45 1.80 -12.76 -9.47
CA GLU A 45 1.12 -12.85 -8.17
C GLU A 45 1.84 -12.00 -7.10
N MET A 46 3.17 -12.01 -7.09
CA MET A 46 3.98 -11.17 -6.19
C MET A 46 3.84 -9.67 -6.49
N ASP A 47 3.83 -9.28 -7.76
CA ASP A 47 3.62 -7.90 -8.17
C ASP A 47 2.20 -7.41 -7.82
N ALA A 48 1.19 -8.26 -8.00
CA ALA A 48 -0.18 -7.98 -7.59
C ALA A 48 -0.28 -7.79 -6.07
N LEU A 49 0.38 -8.65 -5.29
CA LEU A 49 0.44 -8.53 -3.83
C LEU A 49 1.18 -7.26 -3.40
N ALA A 50 2.32 -6.94 -4.01
CA ALA A 50 3.08 -5.72 -3.69
C ALA A 50 2.28 -4.46 -4.00
N LYS A 51 1.52 -4.45 -5.11
CA LYS A 51 0.63 -3.35 -5.48
C LYS A 51 -0.54 -3.22 -4.51
N LYS A 52 -1.09 -4.35 -4.04
CA LYS A 52 -2.13 -4.37 -3.01
C LYS A 52 -1.61 -3.89 -1.66
N VAL A 53 -0.44 -4.36 -1.22
CA VAL A 53 0.21 -3.91 0.03
C VAL A 53 0.50 -2.40 -0.02
N ARG A 54 0.98 -1.88 -1.16
CA ARG A 54 1.13 -0.43 -1.35
C ARG A 54 -0.21 0.31 -1.30
N ALA A 55 -1.25 -0.21 -1.94
CA ALA A 55 -2.57 0.40 -1.95
C ALA A 55 -3.20 0.41 -0.55
N ASP A 56 -3.12 -0.70 0.19
CA ASP A 56 -3.59 -0.80 1.57
C ASP A 56 -2.80 0.15 2.49
N ARG A 57 -1.49 0.29 2.27
CA ARG A 57 -0.67 1.28 2.98
C ARG A 57 -1.09 2.72 2.69
N ILE A 58 -1.36 3.06 1.42
CA ILE A 58 -1.82 4.39 1.02
C ILE A 58 -3.25 4.66 1.53
N ALA A 59 -4.11 3.65 1.57
CA ALA A 59 -5.47 3.76 2.10
C ALA A 59 -5.49 3.96 3.63
N LEU A 60 -4.52 3.40 4.36
CA LEU A 60 -4.30 3.67 5.79
C LEU A 60 -3.69 5.06 6.05
N GLU A 61 -3.12 5.70 5.03
CA GLU A 61 -2.46 7.00 5.11
C GLU A 61 -3.35 8.17 4.64
N GLN A 62 -4.54 7.92 4.07
CA GLN A 62 -5.38 8.99 3.55
C GLN A 62 -6.09 9.73 4.71
N PRO A 63 -5.78 11.01 4.96
CA PRO A 63 -6.46 11.76 5.99
C PRO A 63 -7.93 11.98 5.65
N TRP A 64 -8.76 12.03 6.67
CA TRP A 64 -10.17 12.39 6.52
C TRP A 64 -10.45 13.75 7.16
N LYS A 65 -11.26 14.57 6.50
CA LYS A 65 -11.69 15.87 7.03
C LYS A 65 -13.08 16.21 6.52
N ASP A 66 -13.94 16.69 7.41
CA ASP A 66 -15.18 17.37 7.05
C ASP A 66 -15.14 18.84 7.52
N PRO A 67 -15.03 19.81 6.59
CA PRO A 67 -15.00 21.23 6.92
C PRO A 67 -16.25 21.76 7.63
N ARG A 68 -17.38 21.05 7.57
CA ARG A 68 -18.66 21.49 8.15
C ARG A 68 -18.67 21.54 9.67
N PHE A 69 -17.75 20.83 10.32
CA PHE A 69 -17.68 20.70 11.79
C PHE A 69 -16.72 21.68 12.46
N PHE A 70 -16.05 22.55 11.70
CA PHE A 70 -15.09 23.50 12.27
C PHE A 70 -15.80 24.62 13.07
N PRO A 71 -15.29 25.05 14.25
CA PRO A 71 -14.07 24.59 14.92
C PRO A 71 -14.25 23.29 15.72
N ILE A 72 -13.19 22.48 15.76
CA ILE A 72 -13.14 21.27 16.60
C ILE A 72 -12.74 21.66 18.03
N THR A 73 -13.54 21.21 18.99
CA THR A 73 -13.43 21.48 20.43
C THR A 73 -13.42 20.16 21.20
N PRO A 74 -12.91 20.10 22.44
CA PRO A 74 -12.99 18.90 23.28
C PRO A 74 -14.41 18.32 23.41
N GLU A 75 -15.43 19.18 23.34
CA GLU A 75 -16.83 18.82 23.50
C GLU A 75 -17.42 18.18 22.25
N ASN A 76 -16.94 18.57 21.06
CA ASN A 76 -17.48 18.07 19.78
C ASN A 76 -16.57 17.06 19.07
N VAL A 77 -15.31 16.91 19.48
CA VAL A 77 -14.33 16.09 18.75
C VAL A 77 -14.73 14.63 18.65
N MET A 78 -15.36 14.07 19.69
CA MET A 78 -15.83 12.68 19.65
C MET A 78 -16.97 12.51 18.66
N PHE A 79 -17.94 13.43 18.66
CA PHE A 79 -19.03 13.44 17.68
C PHE A 79 -18.51 13.65 16.25
N TYR A 80 -17.51 14.50 16.08
CA TYR A 80 -16.82 14.70 14.81
C TYR A 80 -16.11 13.43 14.34
N PHE A 81 -15.43 12.73 15.24
CA PHE A 81 -14.76 11.48 14.91
C PHE A 81 -15.77 10.38 14.52
N CYS A 82 -16.93 10.33 15.16
CA CYS A 82 -17.97 9.32 14.90
C CYS A 82 -18.84 9.59 13.65
N GLN A 83 -18.47 10.52 12.77
CA GLN A 83 -19.19 10.72 11.50
C GLN A 83 -19.11 9.46 10.63
N ARG A 84 -20.20 9.14 9.92
CA ARG A 84 -20.26 7.94 9.06
C ARG A 84 -19.35 8.05 7.84
N GLU A 85 -19.05 9.27 7.42
CA GLU A 85 -18.14 9.57 6.34
C GLU A 85 -16.68 9.36 6.74
N ASN A 86 -16.38 9.26 8.04
CA ASN A 86 -15.02 9.00 8.53
C ASN A 86 -14.65 7.53 8.30
N PRO A 87 -13.69 7.21 7.42
CA PRO A 87 -13.27 5.83 7.15
C PRO A 87 -12.61 5.14 8.34
N PHE A 88 -12.15 5.91 9.34
CA PHE A 88 -11.53 5.38 10.56
C PHE A 88 -12.58 4.95 11.60
N PHE A 89 -13.82 5.39 11.46
CA PHE A 89 -14.90 5.08 12.38
C PHE A 89 -15.54 3.73 12.05
N ASP A 90 -15.63 2.86 13.05
CA ASP A 90 -16.25 1.55 12.89
C ASP A 90 -17.77 1.65 13.18
N PRO A 91 -18.65 1.45 12.18
CA PRO A 91 -20.09 1.57 12.38
C PRO A 91 -20.68 0.45 13.25
N ASN A 92 -19.91 -0.59 13.56
CA ASN A 92 -20.31 -1.68 14.47
C ASN A 92 -19.79 -1.46 15.90
N SER A 93 -19.15 -0.32 16.18
CA SER A 93 -18.66 0.01 17.53
C SER A 93 -19.81 0.32 18.50
N ASP A 94 -19.53 0.20 19.80
CA ASP A 94 -20.47 0.57 20.85
C ASP A 94 -20.88 2.05 20.72
N ASN A 95 -19.95 2.91 20.30
CA ASN A 95 -20.21 4.33 20.03
C ASN A 95 -21.33 4.51 19.01
N ALA A 96 -21.29 3.78 17.89
CA ALA A 96 -22.30 3.89 16.83
C ALA A 96 -23.69 3.47 17.34
N MET A 97 -23.74 2.38 18.12
CA MET A 97 -24.98 1.90 18.73
C MET A 97 -25.55 2.92 19.73
N ILE A 98 -24.73 3.48 20.62
CA ILE A 98 -25.17 4.47 21.61
C ILE A 98 -25.65 5.75 20.91
N LEU A 99 -24.91 6.25 19.93
CA LEU A 99 -25.28 7.45 19.18
C LEU A 99 -26.57 7.25 18.36
N MET A 100 -26.81 6.03 17.87
CA MET A 100 -28.08 5.69 17.20
C MET A 100 -29.27 5.73 18.18
N GLN A 101 -29.07 5.31 19.43
CA GLN A 101 -30.11 5.31 20.47
C GLN A 101 -30.33 6.70 21.06
N ASN A 102 -29.28 7.50 21.22
CA ASN A 102 -29.33 8.83 21.80
C ASN A 102 -28.35 9.78 21.10
N GLN A 103 -28.84 10.48 20.08
CA GLN A 103 -28.05 11.42 19.28
C GLN A 103 -27.57 12.66 20.07
N GLY A 104 -28.23 12.99 21.19
CA GLY A 104 -27.91 14.16 22.01
C GLY A 104 -27.04 13.86 23.24
N ILE A 105 -26.43 12.69 23.33
CA ILE A 105 -25.67 12.25 24.50
C ILE A 105 -24.39 13.07 24.72
N GLY A 106 -24.26 13.80 25.82
CA GLY A 106 -23.04 14.56 26.10
C GLY A 106 -21.78 13.68 26.24
N PRO A 107 -20.56 14.21 26.02
CA PRO A 107 -19.32 13.42 26.02
C PRO A 107 -19.07 12.68 27.35
N ALA A 108 -19.29 13.33 28.49
CA ALA A 108 -19.15 12.70 29.80
C ALA A 108 -20.15 11.56 30.04
N GLN A 109 -21.38 11.70 29.50
CA GLN A 109 -22.39 10.66 29.60
C GLN A 109 -22.08 9.49 28.66
N LEU A 110 -21.59 9.76 27.46
CA LEU A 110 -21.12 8.74 26.52
C LEU A 110 -20.02 7.88 27.17
N ASP A 111 -19.03 8.50 27.80
CA ASP A 111 -17.96 7.79 28.49
C ASP A 111 -18.47 6.94 29.66
N ALA A 112 -19.46 7.43 30.40
CA ALA A 112 -20.08 6.67 31.49
C ALA A 112 -20.80 5.41 30.97
N VAL A 113 -21.53 5.52 29.85
CA VAL A 113 -22.23 4.39 29.22
C VAL A 113 -21.21 3.39 28.65
N LEU A 114 -20.20 3.87 27.92
CA LEU A 114 -19.15 3.02 27.35
C LEU A 114 -18.40 2.22 28.42
N LYS A 115 -18.25 2.77 29.63
CA LYS A 115 -17.63 2.05 30.75
C LYS A 115 -18.41 0.80 31.19
N ALA A 116 -19.73 0.82 31.02
CA ALA A 116 -20.61 -0.31 31.35
C ALA A 116 -20.73 -1.35 30.21
N MET A 117 -20.25 -1.04 29.01
CA MET A 117 -20.31 -1.93 27.85
C MET A 117 -19.01 -2.71 27.65
N THR A 118 -19.05 -3.72 26.78
CA THR A 118 -17.87 -4.50 26.38
C THR A 118 -17.88 -4.66 24.87
N GLY A 119 -16.77 -4.35 24.22
CA GLY A 119 -16.71 -4.30 22.77
C GLY A 119 -15.68 -3.31 22.26
N ILE A 120 -15.79 -3.02 20.97
CA ILE A 120 -14.95 -2.06 20.27
C ILE A 120 -15.47 -0.66 20.56
N GLN A 121 -14.60 0.18 21.12
CA GLN A 121 -14.94 1.51 21.59
C GLN A 121 -13.91 2.52 21.08
N PHE A 122 -14.38 3.72 20.80
CA PHE A 122 -13.57 4.90 20.54
C PHE A 122 -13.71 5.86 21.73
N VAL A 123 -12.58 6.25 22.30
CA VAL A 123 -12.55 7.10 23.50
C VAL A 123 -11.56 8.24 23.28
N LEU A 124 -11.93 9.43 23.74
CA LEU A 124 -11.06 10.59 23.71
C LEU A 124 -10.02 10.44 24.81
N VAL A 125 -8.74 10.52 24.45
CA VAL A 125 -7.66 10.41 25.43
C VAL A 125 -7.48 11.75 26.10
N GLU A 126 -7.68 11.79 27.41
CA GLU A 126 -7.38 12.95 28.24
C GLU A 126 -5.89 12.95 28.68
N PRO A 127 -5.30 14.14 28.92
CA PRO A 127 -5.88 15.47 28.75
C PRO A 127 -5.95 15.89 27.27
N CYS A 128 -7.00 16.65 26.91
CA CYS A 128 -7.12 17.25 25.58
C CYS A 128 -6.15 18.43 25.43
N SER A 129 -5.48 18.55 24.28
CA SER A 129 -4.51 19.64 24.02
C SER A 129 -4.76 20.28 22.65
N PRO A 130 -5.78 21.17 22.50
CA PRO A 130 -6.02 21.88 21.25
C PRO A 130 -4.73 22.53 20.71
N PRO A 131 -4.44 22.43 19.38
CA PRO A 131 -5.31 21.94 18.31
C PRO A 131 -5.26 20.41 18.09
N LEU A 132 -4.55 19.66 18.93
CA LEU A 132 -4.38 18.21 18.82
C LEU A 132 -5.32 17.45 19.77
N PHE A 133 -6.11 16.56 19.20
CA PHE A 133 -6.88 15.58 19.97
C PHE A 133 -6.45 14.17 19.61
N LEU A 134 -6.49 13.26 20.59
CA LEU A 134 -6.13 11.87 20.42
C LEU A 134 -7.35 10.99 20.69
N VAL A 135 -7.79 10.26 19.67
CA VAL A 135 -8.86 9.27 19.82
C VAL A 135 -8.22 7.88 19.83
N ARG A 136 -8.56 7.06 20.82
CA ARG A 136 -8.09 5.69 20.93
C ARG A 136 -9.19 4.72 20.57
N LYS A 137 -8.93 3.83 19.63
CA LYS A 137 -9.72 2.60 19.45
C LYS A 137 -9.22 1.57 20.44
N GLN A 138 -10.14 1.00 21.21
CA GLN A 138 -9.82 0.02 22.24
C GLN A 138 -10.87 -1.08 22.25
N GLN A 139 -10.45 -2.28 22.63
CA GLN A 139 -11.34 -3.38 22.97
C GLN A 139 -11.50 -3.44 24.48
N ARG A 140 -12.73 -3.27 24.97
CA ARG A 140 -13.07 -3.40 26.39
C ARG A 140 -13.61 -4.80 26.66
N ASN A 141 -12.93 -5.56 27.51
CA ASN A 141 -13.33 -6.90 27.93
C ASN A 141 -13.88 -6.95 29.37
N GLY A 142 -13.95 -5.80 30.03
CA GLY A 142 -14.43 -5.63 31.40
C GLY A 142 -14.26 -4.17 31.85
N PRO A 143 -14.65 -3.81 33.08
CA PRO A 143 -14.61 -2.43 33.58
C PRO A 143 -13.20 -1.83 33.55
N ASP A 144 -12.19 -2.61 33.97
CA ASP A 144 -10.78 -2.21 34.03
C ASP A 144 -9.90 -2.92 32.98
N LYS A 145 -10.48 -3.86 32.22
CA LYS A 145 -9.73 -4.65 31.24
C LYS A 145 -9.90 -4.05 29.85
N ILE A 146 -8.97 -3.17 29.49
CA ILE A 146 -8.96 -2.45 28.22
C ILE A 146 -7.70 -2.82 27.44
N THR A 147 -7.87 -3.23 26.18
CA THR A 147 -6.77 -3.46 25.24
C THR A 147 -6.78 -2.36 24.18
N PRO A 148 -5.81 -1.41 24.20
CA PRO A 148 -5.62 -0.46 23.11
C PRO A 148 -5.36 -1.18 21.79
N LEU A 149 -6.01 -0.74 20.70
CA LEU A 149 -5.82 -1.31 19.37
C LEU A 149 -5.03 -0.36 18.47
N CYS A 150 -5.47 0.91 18.41
CA CYS A 150 -4.77 1.96 17.66
C CYS A 150 -5.18 3.35 18.13
N HIS A 151 -4.49 4.36 17.63
CA HIS A 151 -4.74 5.76 17.94
C HIS A 151 -4.95 6.57 16.66
N PHE A 152 -5.69 7.66 16.79
CA PHE A 152 -5.96 8.60 15.73
C PHE A 152 -5.71 10.02 16.23
N TYR A 153 -5.02 10.82 15.44
CA TYR A 153 -4.81 12.24 15.70
C TYR A 153 -5.89 13.04 14.99
N VAL A 154 -6.50 14.01 15.68
CA VAL A 154 -7.35 15.02 15.06
C VAL A 154 -6.63 16.36 15.19
N LEU A 155 -6.16 16.90 14.07
CA LEU A 155 -5.36 18.12 13.96
C LEU A 155 -6.06 19.10 13.01
N ASP A 156 -6.52 20.25 13.51
CA ASP A 156 -7.27 21.24 12.73
C ASP A 156 -8.46 20.66 11.95
N GLY A 157 -9.14 19.71 12.59
CA GLY A 157 -10.23 18.93 11.99
C GLY A 157 -9.78 17.87 11.00
N THR A 158 -8.51 17.63 10.79
CA THR A 158 -8.04 16.52 9.94
C THR A 158 -7.74 15.31 10.81
N VAL A 159 -8.33 14.16 10.48
CA VAL A 159 -8.14 12.89 11.17
C VAL A 159 -7.05 12.10 10.47
N TYR A 160 -6.05 11.67 11.24
CA TYR A 160 -4.93 10.83 10.81
C TYR A 160 -4.86 9.57 11.66
N GLN A 161 -4.57 8.43 11.04
CA GLN A 161 -4.22 7.23 11.80
C GLN A 161 -2.76 7.30 12.28
N ALA A 162 -2.55 7.04 13.57
CA ALA A 162 -1.20 6.94 14.11
C ALA A 162 -0.53 5.65 13.60
N PRO A 163 0.73 5.71 13.12
CA PRO A 163 1.45 4.51 12.70
C PRO A 163 1.72 3.61 13.90
N ASP A 164 1.61 2.29 13.69
CA ASP A 164 2.04 1.32 14.68
C ASP A 164 3.57 1.39 14.88
N MET A 165 4.01 1.27 16.14
CA MET A 165 5.42 1.36 16.53
C MET A 165 6.25 0.30 15.79
N HIS A 166 5.73 -0.92 15.66
CA HIS A 166 6.40 -2.00 14.95
C HIS A 166 6.64 -1.64 13.48
N THR A 167 5.60 -1.16 12.79
CA THR A 167 5.69 -0.73 11.38
C THR A 167 6.67 0.42 11.20
N LEU A 168 6.65 1.40 12.12
CA LEU A 168 7.56 2.54 12.09
C LEU A 168 9.02 2.09 12.26
N LEU A 169 9.32 1.26 13.26
CA LEU A 169 10.67 0.72 13.50
C LEU A 169 11.16 -0.12 12.32
N HIS A 170 10.31 -1.00 11.80
CA HIS A 170 10.64 -1.86 10.66
C HIS A 170 11.00 -1.04 9.42
N SER A 171 10.19 -0.02 9.11
CA SER A 171 10.45 0.86 7.95
C SER A 171 11.76 1.65 8.10
N ARG A 172 12.09 2.11 9.32
CA ARG A 172 13.34 2.83 9.60
C ARG A 172 14.54 1.92 9.50
N LEU A 173 14.45 0.70 10.02
CA LEU A 173 15.54 -0.27 9.93
C LEU A 173 15.85 -0.61 8.47
N ILE A 174 14.84 -0.95 7.67
CA ILE A 174 15.01 -1.21 6.23
C ILE A 174 15.62 0.00 5.52
N GLY A 175 15.11 1.21 5.78
CA GLY A 175 15.60 2.43 5.15
C GLY A 175 17.08 2.74 5.44
N VAL A 176 17.64 2.25 6.56
CA VAL A 176 19.06 2.41 6.89
C VAL A 176 19.92 1.28 6.32
N MET A 177 19.36 0.08 6.14
CA MET A 177 20.13 -1.07 5.63
C MET A 177 20.60 -0.89 4.18
N ASP A 178 19.77 -0.30 3.31
CA ASP A 178 20.14 -0.10 1.90
C ASP A 178 21.34 0.85 1.74
N PRO A 179 21.34 2.07 2.32
CA PRO A 179 22.51 2.97 2.30
C PRO A 179 23.75 2.35 2.95
N LEU A 180 23.60 1.62 4.07
CA LEU A 180 24.73 0.94 4.71
C LEU A 180 25.34 -0.13 3.79
N ARG A 181 24.51 -0.94 3.12
CA ARG A 181 25.00 -1.94 2.15
C ARG A 181 25.78 -1.26 1.03
N CYS A 182 25.26 -0.18 0.47
CA CYS A 182 25.96 0.57 -0.59
C CYS A 182 27.30 1.12 -0.09
N ALA A 183 27.34 1.74 1.09
CA ALA A 183 28.57 2.27 1.67
C ALA A 183 29.64 1.20 1.93
N PHE A 184 29.24 -0.01 2.37
CA PHE A 184 30.17 -1.13 2.53
C PHE A 184 30.67 -1.70 1.21
N GLN A 185 29.85 -1.72 0.16
CA GLN A 185 30.26 -2.13 -1.18
C GLN A 185 31.29 -1.15 -1.75
N GLU A 186 31.02 0.15 -1.68
CA GLU A 186 31.93 1.21 -2.13
C GLU A 186 33.27 1.17 -1.37
N ALA A 187 33.23 0.98 -0.04
CA ALA A 187 34.45 0.86 0.76
C ALA A 187 35.25 -0.42 0.45
N GLY A 188 34.57 -1.52 0.08
CA GLY A 188 35.20 -2.76 -0.34
C GLY A 188 35.91 -2.65 -1.69
N GLU A 189 35.32 -1.91 -2.63
CA GLU A 189 35.90 -1.65 -3.96
C GLU A 189 37.06 -0.64 -3.89
N GLY A 190 36.93 0.42 -3.07
CA GLY A 190 37.98 1.43 -2.89
C GLY A 190 39.29 0.92 -2.26
N GLY A 191 39.26 -0.24 -1.60
CA GLY A 191 40.46 -0.92 -1.09
C GLY A 191 41.27 -1.67 -2.15
N ALA A 192 40.65 -2.06 -3.28
CA ALA A 192 41.32 -2.80 -4.34
C ALA A 192 42.16 -1.88 -5.25
N ASP A 193 41.67 -0.67 -5.53
CA ASP A 193 42.34 0.27 -6.45
C ASP A 193 43.61 0.92 -5.87
N HIS A 194 43.80 0.90 -4.55
CA HIS A 194 45.00 1.45 -3.93
C HIS A 194 46.24 0.54 -4.04
N ASN A 195 46.07 -0.75 -4.37
CA ASN A 195 47.16 -1.73 -4.38
C ASN A 195 47.77 -1.96 -5.78
N GLN A 196 47.35 -1.21 -6.79
CA GLN A 196 47.76 -1.41 -8.19
C GLN A 196 48.59 -0.25 -8.78
N LYS A 197 49.02 0.71 -7.94
CA LYS A 197 49.82 1.88 -8.33
C LYS A 197 51.21 1.98 -7.69
N LEU A 198 51.74 0.88 -7.15
CA LEU A 198 53.13 0.79 -6.66
C LEU A 198 53.97 -0.10 -7.57
#